data_AF-A0A9E4PXG4-F1
#
_entry.id   AF-A0A9E4PXG4-F1
#
_cell.length_a   1.000
_cell.length_b   1.000
_cell.length_c   1.000
_cell.angle_alpha   90.00
_cell.angle_beta   90.00
_cell.angle_gamma   90.00
#
_symmetry.space_group_name_H-M   'P 1'
#
loop_
_entity.id
_entity.type
_entity.pdbx_description
1 polymer ?
#
loop_
_entity_poly.entity_id
_entity_poly.type
_entity_poly.pdbx_seq_one_letter_code
_entity_poly.pdbx_strand_id
1 'polypeptide(L)'
;SALPFRSQAVSEGLQTQGMAFSNERVLLVHGFDPTVTGTVSHEFTHLLVAEAAGKAYAQVPSWLNEGLAEYGNVDPTDDYEAALRYGIFTRRIKPLWYLSSFGGTPEDIIIAYGQARSVVQYMLDTYGPDRMAALFPVLQRTLNIDQALLEVYGMDQFGLDSAWRKFMGLEPLPSPEELESQLDETTESPDSESSGAEESSGDTEGATGAADEATSMPGPTPGAEGQPAGAEGDDGQESEGGLNSPGCSAPASGSGNVSIGLGMLLLLSTPLGLVALPRLRRRWPFR
;
A
#
# COMPACT_ATOMS: atom_id res chain seq x y z
N SER A 1 8.14 -30.49 3.85
CA SER A 1 7.55 -29.16 4.13
C SER A 1 6.25 -29.03 3.38
N ALA A 2 5.22 -28.41 3.97
CA ALA A 2 3.87 -28.30 3.41
C ALA A 2 3.50 -26.85 3.06
N LEU A 3 4.49 -26.02 2.71
CA LEU A 3 4.32 -24.65 2.25
C LEU A 3 5.20 -24.46 1.00
N PRO A 4 4.68 -23.81 -0.07
CA PRO A 4 5.49 -23.46 -1.22
C PRO A 4 6.54 -22.40 -0.83
N PHE A 5 7.69 -22.41 -1.51
CA PHE A 5 8.74 -21.42 -1.30
C PHE A 5 8.23 -20.01 -1.64
N ARG A 6 8.28 -19.10 -0.65
CA ARG A 6 8.44 -17.67 -0.90
C ARG A 6 9.84 -17.25 -0.45
N SER A 7 10.39 -16.23 -1.12
CA SER A 7 11.80 -15.87 -1.01
C SER A 7 12.19 -15.44 0.41
N GLN A 8 13.45 -15.68 0.76
CA GLN A 8 14.06 -15.28 2.04
C GLN A 8 14.26 -13.75 2.18
N ALA A 9 13.49 -12.93 1.43
CA ALA A 9 13.68 -11.50 1.25
C ALA A 9 12.55 -10.62 1.85
N VAL A 10 11.61 -11.20 2.59
CA VAL A 10 10.71 -10.48 3.52
C VAL A 10 11.34 -10.46 4.92
N SER A 11 12.64 -10.18 4.98
CA SER A 11 13.50 -10.55 6.11
C SER A 11 13.34 -9.65 7.34
N GLU A 12 13.35 -10.29 8.52
CA GLU A 12 13.48 -9.73 9.88
C GLU A 12 12.29 -8.93 10.46
N GLY A 13 11.42 -8.32 9.65
CA GLY A 13 10.41 -7.37 10.16
C GLY A 13 8.94 -7.80 10.19
N LEU A 14 8.55 -8.88 9.51
CA LEU A 14 7.14 -9.25 9.30
C LEU A 14 6.89 -10.74 9.58
N GLN A 15 5.81 -11.06 10.30
CA GLN A 15 5.38 -12.43 10.61
C GLN A 15 3.95 -12.67 10.08
N THR A 16 3.77 -13.79 9.36
CA THR A 16 2.45 -14.26 8.94
C THR A 16 1.71 -14.88 10.13
N GLN A 17 0.59 -14.29 10.54
CA GLN A 17 -0.20 -14.75 11.70
C GLN A 17 -1.38 -15.66 11.34
N GLY A 18 -1.89 -15.55 10.11
CA GLY A 18 -2.99 -16.32 9.58
C GLY A 18 -2.88 -16.61 8.08
N MET A 19 -3.75 -17.50 7.61
CA MET A 19 -4.01 -17.71 6.17
C MET A 19 -5.38 -18.36 5.95
N ALA A 20 -6.21 -17.68 5.16
CA ALA A 20 -7.48 -18.19 4.65
C ALA A 20 -7.34 -18.98 3.32
N PHE A 21 -7.91 -20.18 3.30
CA PHE A 21 -8.02 -21.08 2.15
C PHE A 21 -9.48 -21.16 1.69
N SER A 22 -9.84 -20.33 0.71
CA SER A 22 -11.23 -20.08 0.33
C SER A 22 -11.92 -21.29 -0.31
N ASN A 23 -11.20 -22.04 -1.14
CA ASN A 23 -11.73 -23.23 -1.84
C ASN A 23 -12.08 -24.35 -0.85
N GLU A 24 -11.22 -24.55 0.15
CA GLU A 24 -11.34 -25.57 1.18
C GLU A 24 -12.22 -25.12 2.35
N ARG A 25 -12.54 -23.82 2.44
CA ARG A 25 -13.18 -23.15 3.59
C ARG A 25 -12.44 -23.41 4.90
N VAL A 26 -11.11 -23.44 4.81
CA VAL A 26 -10.20 -23.66 5.95
C VAL A 26 -9.53 -22.36 6.35
N LEU A 27 -9.42 -22.16 7.66
CA LEU A 27 -8.69 -21.06 8.27
C LEU A 27 -7.55 -21.62 9.13
N LEU A 28 -6.32 -21.20 8.87
CA LEU A 28 -5.16 -21.44 9.73
C LEU A 28 -4.82 -20.15 10.48
N VAL A 29 -4.76 -20.20 11.81
CA VAL A 29 -4.34 -19.07 12.67
C VAL A 29 -3.40 -19.58 13.75
N HIS A 30 -2.39 -18.77 14.12
CA HIS A 30 -1.50 -19.08 15.22
C HIS A 30 -2.17 -18.84 16.59
N GLY A 31 -2.93 -19.82 17.08
CA GLY A 31 -3.84 -19.68 18.23
C GLY A 31 -3.23 -19.55 19.63
N PHE A 32 -1.98 -19.11 19.78
CA PHE A 32 -1.30 -18.94 21.09
C PHE A 32 -1.08 -17.48 21.51
N ASP A 33 -1.46 -16.54 20.66
CA ASP A 33 -1.23 -15.11 20.85
C ASP A 33 -2.52 -14.38 21.31
N PRO A 34 -2.48 -13.38 22.21
CA PRO A 34 -3.66 -12.59 22.59
C PRO A 34 -4.39 -11.93 21.41
N THR A 35 -3.70 -11.64 20.30
CA THR A 35 -4.27 -11.06 19.07
C THR A 35 -5.16 -12.03 18.27
N VAL A 36 -5.27 -13.31 18.68
CA VAL A 36 -6.00 -14.35 17.95
C VAL A 36 -7.43 -13.96 17.57
N THR A 37 -8.14 -13.19 18.40
CA THR A 37 -9.51 -12.74 18.11
C THR A 37 -9.54 -11.83 16.88
N GLY A 38 -8.64 -10.84 16.84
CA GLY A 38 -8.49 -9.92 15.72
C GLY A 38 -8.09 -10.67 14.44
N THR A 39 -7.03 -11.47 14.51
CA THR A 39 -6.53 -12.29 13.39
C THR A 39 -7.60 -13.23 12.83
N VAL A 40 -8.39 -13.89 13.68
CA VAL A 40 -9.51 -14.74 13.22
C VAL A 40 -10.59 -13.92 12.50
N SER A 41 -10.95 -12.73 13.00
CA SER A 41 -11.97 -11.88 12.36
C SER A 41 -11.51 -11.28 11.03
N HIS A 42 -10.23 -10.90 10.93
CA HIS A 42 -9.58 -10.45 9.69
C HIS A 42 -9.62 -11.55 8.62
N GLU A 43 -9.05 -12.71 8.93
CA GLU A 43 -8.96 -13.83 7.97
C GLU A 43 -10.32 -14.44 7.63
N PHE A 44 -11.28 -14.45 8.56
CA PHE A 44 -12.67 -14.83 8.26
C PHE A 44 -13.32 -13.86 7.27
N THR A 45 -12.97 -12.56 7.32
CA THR A 45 -13.46 -11.58 6.36
C THR A 45 -12.93 -11.85 4.95
N HIS A 46 -11.69 -12.32 4.77
CA HIS A 46 -11.22 -12.78 3.45
C HIS A 46 -12.06 -13.95 2.90
N LEU A 47 -12.48 -14.90 3.74
CA LEU A 47 -13.39 -15.98 3.31
C LEU A 47 -14.75 -15.43 2.86
N LEU A 48 -15.29 -14.42 3.56
CA LEU A 48 -16.53 -13.75 3.17
C LEU A 48 -16.38 -12.98 1.85
N VAL A 49 -15.26 -12.27 1.65
CA VAL A 49 -14.93 -11.57 0.40
C VAL A 49 -14.78 -12.55 -0.76
N ALA A 50 -14.12 -13.70 -0.54
CA ALA A 50 -13.97 -14.73 -1.56
C ALA A 50 -15.29 -15.39 -1.95
N GLU A 51 -16.15 -15.74 -0.98
CA GLU A 51 -17.50 -16.27 -1.24
C GLU A 51 -18.38 -15.24 -1.97
N ALA A 52 -18.33 -13.96 -1.57
CA ALA A 52 -19.09 -12.89 -2.21
C ALA A 52 -18.61 -12.57 -3.63
N ALA A 53 -17.29 -12.57 -3.87
CA ALA A 53 -16.70 -12.32 -5.18
C ALA A 53 -16.77 -13.55 -6.12
N GLY A 54 -16.83 -14.76 -5.57
CA GLY A 54 -16.90 -16.02 -6.32
C GLY A 54 -15.83 -16.10 -7.42
N LYS A 55 -16.27 -16.38 -8.65
CA LYS A 55 -15.38 -16.45 -9.84
C LYS A 55 -14.61 -15.15 -10.15
N ALA A 56 -14.98 -14.02 -9.54
CA ALA A 56 -14.33 -12.73 -9.72
C ALA A 56 -13.37 -12.37 -8.58
N TYR A 57 -13.06 -13.30 -7.67
CA TYR A 57 -12.12 -13.03 -6.57
C TYR A 57 -10.75 -12.53 -7.06
N ALA A 58 -10.23 -13.05 -8.17
CA ALA A 58 -9.00 -12.58 -8.80
C ALA A 58 -9.06 -11.13 -9.34
N GLN A 59 -10.25 -10.51 -9.37
CA GLN A 59 -10.49 -9.11 -9.77
C GLN A 59 -10.76 -8.19 -8.57
N VAL A 60 -10.70 -8.71 -7.33
CA VAL A 60 -10.78 -7.91 -6.11
C VAL A 60 -9.38 -7.33 -5.82
N PRO A 61 -9.19 -6.00 -5.85
CA PRO A 61 -7.88 -5.40 -5.57
C PRO A 61 -7.52 -5.54 -4.08
N SER A 62 -6.23 -5.58 -3.76
CA SER A 62 -5.74 -5.65 -2.36
C SER A 62 -6.34 -4.55 -1.47
N TRP A 63 -6.49 -3.32 -1.95
CA TRP A 63 -7.10 -2.25 -1.15
C TRP A 63 -8.53 -2.56 -0.69
N LEU A 64 -9.31 -3.32 -1.47
CA LEU A 64 -10.67 -3.68 -1.11
C LEU A 64 -10.69 -4.92 -0.20
N ASN A 65 -9.88 -5.94 -0.52
CA ASN A 65 -9.83 -7.19 0.25
C ASN A 65 -9.25 -6.96 1.67
N GLU A 66 -8.07 -6.35 1.76
CA GLU A 66 -7.42 -6.03 3.04
C GLU A 66 -8.17 -4.91 3.76
N GLY A 67 -8.70 -3.92 3.03
CA GLY A 67 -9.48 -2.84 3.64
C GLY A 67 -10.77 -3.32 4.31
N LEU A 68 -11.45 -4.31 3.73
CA LEU A 68 -12.61 -4.98 4.36
C LEU A 68 -12.17 -5.85 5.53
N ALA A 69 -11.06 -6.57 5.43
CA ALA A 69 -10.57 -7.42 6.51
C ALA A 69 -10.16 -6.59 7.75
N GLU A 70 -9.45 -5.47 7.57
CA GLU A 70 -9.08 -4.55 8.65
C GLU A 70 -10.26 -3.70 9.17
N TYR A 71 -11.33 -3.54 8.38
CA TYR A 71 -12.60 -2.99 8.87
C TYR A 71 -13.36 -4.02 9.72
N GLY A 72 -13.36 -5.28 9.29
CA GLY A 72 -14.00 -6.42 9.97
C GLY A 72 -13.23 -6.94 11.19
N ASN A 73 -11.97 -6.52 11.36
CA ASN A 73 -11.12 -6.85 12.49
C ASN A 73 -11.71 -6.29 13.80
N VAL A 74 -12.18 -7.18 14.68
CA VAL A 74 -12.90 -6.80 15.93
C VAL A 74 -11.98 -6.48 17.11
N ASP A 75 -10.68 -6.78 16.99
CA ASP A 75 -9.66 -6.55 18.02
C ASP A 75 -8.34 -6.12 17.33
N PRO A 76 -8.32 -4.96 16.65
CA PRO A 76 -7.18 -4.53 15.86
C PRO A 76 -6.03 -4.08 16.76
N THR A 77 -4.83 -4.61 16.50
CA THR A 77 -3.65 -4.44 17.35
C THR A 77 -2.63 -3.45 16.81
N ASP A 78 -2.68 -3.17 15.50
CA ASP A 78 -1.82 -2.21 14.83
C ASP A 78 -2.50 -0.84 14.69
N ASP A 79 -1.75 0.24 14.95
CA ASP A 79 -2.24 1.62 14.78
C ASP A 79 -2.15 2.05 13.29
N TYR A 80 -3.00 1.42 12.48
CA TYR A 80 -3.13 1.72 11.06
C TYR A 80 -3.63 3.16 10.79
N GLU A 81 -4.27 3.82 11.76
CA GLU A 81 -4.63 5.24 11.66
C GLU A 81 -3.37 6.12 11.76
N ALA A 82 -2.46 5.85 12.70
CA ALA A 82 -1.17 6.52 12.77
C ALA A 82 -0.31 6.22 11.53
N ALA A 83 -0.32 4.99 11.01
CA ALA A 83 0.37 4.64 9.77
C ALA A 83 -0.15 5.46 8.58
N LEU A 84 -1.48 5.56 8.40
CA LEU A 84 -2.08 6.39 7.36
C LEU A 84 -1.73 7.88 7.54
N ARG A 85 -1.84 8.41 8.77
CA ARG A 85 -1.48 9.81 9.09
C ARG A 85 -0.01 10.10 8.78
N TYR A 86 0.89 9.16 9.09
CA TYR A 86 2.29 9.24 8.71
C TYR A 86 2.46 9.23 7.18
N GLY A 87 1.82 8.29 6.49
CA GLY A 87 1.85 8.18 5.03
C GLY A 87 1.33 9.43 4.31
N ILE A 88 0.29 10.08 4.84
CA ILE A 88 -0.22 11.38 4.38
C ILE A 88 0.86 12.46 4.57
N PHE A 89 1.41 12.60 5.78
CA PHE A 89 2.41 13.61 6.11
C PHE A 89 3.69 13.47 5.25
N THR A 90 4.14 12.24 5.00
CA THR A 90 5.32 11.97 4.16
C THR A 90 5.01 11.86 2.66
N ARG A 91 3.77 12.11 2.23
CA ARG A 91 3.30 11.95 0.83
C ARG A 91 3.59 10.55 0.23
N ARG A 92 3.47 9.49 1.04
CA ARG A 92 3.66 8.08 0.65
C ARG A 92 2.35 7.33 0.32
N ILE A 93 1.18 7.92 0.59
CA ILE A 93 -0.10 7.33 0.14
C ILE A 93 -0.14 7.22 -1.39
N LYS A 94 -0.58 6.06 -1.89
CA LYS A 94 -0.62 5.77 -3.33
C LYS A 94 -2.02 6.05 -3.89
N PRO A 95 -2.19 6.20 -5.20
CA PRO A 95 -3.53 6.19 -5.81
C PRO A 95 -4.13 4.77 -5.73
N LEU A 96 -5.46 4.64 -5.61
CA LEU A 96 -6.12 3.32 -5.44
C LEU A 96 -5.75 2.27 -6.50
N TRP A 97 -5.58 2.65 -7.77
CA TRP A 97 -5.21 1.73 -8.83
C TRP A 97 -3.80 1.12 -8.67
N TYR A 98 -2.88 1.83 -7.98
CA TYR A 98 -1.58 1.31 -7.56
C TYR A 98 -1.65 0.39 -6.32
N LEU A 99 -2.82 0.29 -5.68
CA LEU A 99 -3.09 -0.61 -4.54
C LEU A 99 -3.94 -1.82 -4.95
N SER A 100 -3.97 -2.13 -6.24
CA SER A 100 -4.45 -3.41 -6.80
C SER A 100 -3.66 -4.60 -6.24
N SER A 101 -2.37 -4.40 -5.97
CA SER A 101 -1.51 -5.27 -5.15
C SER A 101 -0.63 -4.41 -4.23
N PHE A 102 -0.28 -4.90 -3.05
CA PHE A 102 0.64 -4.18 -2.15
C PHE A 102 2.11 -4.48 -2.45
N GLY A 103 2.97 -3.46 -2.33
CA GLY A 103 4.42 -3.58 -2.53
C GLY A 103 5.16 -2.27 -2.22
N GLY A 104 6.47 -2.39 -2.00
CA GLY A 104 7.33 -1.30 -1.51
C GLY A 104 8.16 -1.78 -0.31
N THR A 105 8.54 -0.86 0.57
CA THR A 105 9.14 -1.23 1.87
C THR A 105 8.05 -1.76 2.84
N PRO A 106 8.42 -2.43 3.96
CA PRO A 106 7.45 -2.82 4.98
C PRO A 106 6.56 -1.65 5.44
N GLU A 107 7.11 -0.44 5.53
CA GLU A 107 6.37 0.77 5.88
C GLU A 107 5.38 1.20 4.78
N ASP A 108 5.72 1.05 3.50
CA ASP A 108 4.76 1.31 2.41
C ASP A 108 3.56 0.35 2.49
N ILE A 109 3.81 -0.91 2.85
CA ILE A 109 2.77 -1.93 3.02
C ILE A 109 1.88 -1.59 4.22
N ILE A 110 2.45 -1.22 5.37
CA ILE A 110 1.67 -0.81 6.56
C ILE A 110 0.85 0.47 6.29
N ILE A 111 1.40 1.43 5.53
CA ILE A 111 0.64 2.61 5.04
C ILE A 111 -0.51 2.17 4.12
N ALA A 112 -0.29 1.18 3.23
CA ALA A 112 -1.31 0.68 2.32
C ALA A 112 -2.49 0.01 3.05
N TYR A 113 -2.24 -0.78 4.11
CA TYR A 113 -3.31 -1.32 4.99
C TYR A 113 -4.13 -0.18 5.63
N GLY A 114 -3.47 0.82 6.20
CA GLY A 114 -4.17 1.98 6.79
C GLY A 114 -5.00 2.78 5.78
N GLN A 115 -4.46 2.98 4.56
CA GLN A 115 -5.20 3.62 3.47
C GLN A 115 -6.40 2.78 3.03
N ALA A 116 -6.20 1.47 2.81
CA ALA A 116 -7.24 0.53 2.41
C ALA A 116 -8.43 0.51 3.39
N ARG A 117 -8.12 0.37 4.69
CA ARG A 117 -9.11 0.42 5.78
C ARG A 117 -9.89 1.75 5.79
N SER A 118 -9.18 2.88 5.62
CA SER A 118 -9.81 4.22 5.60
C SER A 118 -10.73 4.43 4.39
N VAL A 119 -10.36 3.93 3.22
CA VAL A 119 -11.19 3.99 2.01
C VAL A 119 -12.46 3.16 2.19
N VAL A 120 -12.34 1.93 2.70
CA VAL A 120 -13.49 1.06 2.99
C VAL A 120 -14.41 1.65 4.06
N GLN A 121 -13.87 2.20 5.15
CA GLN A 121 -14.61 2.95 6.16
C GLN A 121 -15.40 4.11 5.52
N TYR A 122 -14.75 4.93 4.70
CA TYR A 122 -15.39 6.03 3.97
C TYR A 122 -16.53 5.55 3.05
N MET A 123 -16.33 4.44 2.32
CA MET A 123 -17.36 3.86 1.46
C MET A 123 -18.58 3.42 2.26
N LEU A 124 -18.37 2.77 3.41
CA LEU A 124 -19.44 2.26 4.27
C LEU A 124 -20.19 3.39 4.99
N ASP A 125 -19.49 4.38 5.52
CA ASP A 125 -20.10 5.53 6.22
C ASP A 125 -20.88 6.45 5.27
N THR A 126 -20.37 6.65 4.05
CA THR A 126 -20.95 7.60 3.09
C THR A 126 -22.10 7.00 2.28
N TYR A 127 -21.99 5.72 1.90
CA TYR A 127 -22.92 5.08 0.96
C TYR A 127 -23.70 3.90 1.54
N GLY A 128 -23.33 3.43 2.74
CA GLY A 128 -23.98 2.33 3.45
C GLY A 128 -23.47 0.93 3.04
N PRO A 129 -23.64 -0.07 3.94
CA PRO A 129 -23.21 -1.44 3.68
C PRO A 129 -23.95 -2.10 2.51
N ASP A 130 -25.19 -1.69 2.22
CA ASP A 130 -25.99 -2.24 1.12
C ASP A 130 -25.32 -2.02 -0.25
N ARG A 131 -24.62 -0.87 -0.45
CA ARG A 131 -23.84 -0.64 -1.68
C ARG A 131 -22.58 -1.49 -1.73
N MET A 132 -21.89 -1.65 -0.60
CA MET A 132 -20.71 -2.52 -0.53
C MET A 132 -21.09 -3.98 -0.84
N ALA A 133 -22.22 -4.45 -0.33
CA ALA A 133 -22.76 -5.77 -0.66
C ALA A 133 -23.15 -5.89 -2.14
N ALA A 134 -23.73 -4.83 -2.74
CA ALA A 134 -24.09 -4.81 -4.16
C ALA A 134 -22.88 -4.80 -5.12
N LEU A 135 -21.70 -4.33 -4.67
CA LEU A 135 -20.47 -4.31 -5.47
C LEU A 135 -20.06 -5.71 -5.95
N PHE A 136 -20.20 -6.74 -5.10
CA PHE A 136 -19.71 -8.08 -5.40
C PHE A 136 -20.49 -8.83 -6.50
N PRO A 137 -21.85 -8.87 -6.50
CA PRO A 137 -22.61 -9.39 -7.63
C PRO A 137 -22.37 -8.65 -8.95
N VAL A 138 -22.10 -7.34 -8.91
CA VAL A 138 -21.74 -6.58 -10.11
C VAL A 138 -20.34 -6.95 -10.59
N LEU A 139 -19.35 -7.04 -9.68
CA LEU A 139 -17.99 -7.50 -9.99
C LEU A 139 -17.97 -8.91 -10.59
N GLN A 140 -18.83 -9.82 -10.11
CA GLN A 140 -19.05 -11.15 -10.72
C GLN A 140 -19.52 -11.11 -12.18
N ARG A 141 -20.18 -10.02 -12.59
CA ARG A 141 -20.69 -9.83 -13.95
C ARG A 141 -19.72 -9.03 -14.83
N THR A 142 -19.07 -8.00 -14.30
CA THR A 142 -18.13 -7.15 -15.06
C THR A 142 -16.74 -7.76 -15.19
N LEU A 143 -16.30 -8.55 -14.20
CA LEU A 143 -14.91 -9.02 -14.04
C LEU A 143 -13.88 -7.88 -14.09
N ASN A 144 -14.28 -6.66 -13.71
CA ASN A 144 -13.46 -5.47 -13.71
C ASN A 144 -13.96 -4.52 -12.60
N ILE A 145 -13.04 -4.09 -11.74
CA ILE A 145 -13.38 -3.30 -10.54
C ILE A 145 -13.85 -1.88 -10.88
N ASP A 146 -13.24 -1.19 -11.86
CA ASP A 146 -13.66 0.16 -12.26
C ASP A 146 -15.08 0.15 -12.84
N GLN A 147 -15.41 -0.84 -13.68
CA GLN A 147 -16.78 -1.02 -14.18
C GLN A 147 -17.78 -1.36 -13.08
N ALA A 148 -17.37 -2.14 -12.06
CA ALA A 148 -18.24 -2.48 -10.94
C ALA A 148 -18.50 -1.28 -10.02
N LEU A 149 -17.47 -0.48 -9.73
CA LEU A 149 -17.59 0.78 -8.99
C LEU A 149 -18.43 1.79 -9.77
N LEU A 150 -18.22 1.91 -11.09
CA LEU A 150 -18.96 2.86 -11.94
C LEU A 150 -20.47 2.58 -11.92
N GLU A 151 -20.88 1.31 -11.91
CA GLU A 151 -22.29 0.93 -11.86
C GLU A 151 -22.92 1.11 -10.47
N VAL A 152 -22.20 0.76 -9.39
CA VAL A 152 -22.77 0.77 -8.03
C VAL A 152 -22.65 2.13 -7.33
N TYR A 153 -21.57 2.87 -7.60
CA TYR A 153 -21.22 4.14 -6.97
C TYR A 153 -21.25 5.34 -7.93
N GLY A 154 -21.28 5.12 -9.26
CA GLY A 154 -21.24 6.20 -10.25
C GLY A 154 -19.84 6.79 -10.48
N MET A 155 -18.78 6.08 -10.06
CA MET A 155 -17.38 6.50 -10.16
C MET A 155 -16.46 5.28 -10.30
N ASP A 156 -15.32 5.43 -10.97
CA ASP A 156 -14.25 4.43 -11.04
C ASP A 156 -13.28 4.56 -9.83
N GLN A 157 -12.14 3.86 -9.85
CA GLN A 157 -11.12 4.00 -8.80
C GLN A 157 -10.51 5.40 -8.72
N PHE A 158 -10.42 6.16 -9.82
CA PHE A 158 -9.93 7.54 -9.79
C PHE A 158 -10.93 8.47 -9.09
N GLY A 159 -12.22 8.35 -9.44
CA GLY A 159 -13.28 9.11 -8.78
C GLY A 159 -13.44 8.75 -7.30
N LEU A 160 -13.29 7.46 -6.94
CA LEU A 160 -13.31 7.00 -5.56
C LEU A 160 -12.12 7.53 -4.75
N ASP A 161 -10.89 7.42 -5.28
CA ASP A 161 -9.67 7.96 -4.67
C ASP A 161 -9.78 9.47 -4.47
N SER A 162 -10.26 10.20 -5.47
CA SER A 162 -10.52 11.64 -5.41
C SER A 162 -11.58 12.02 -4.38
N ALA A 163 -12.66 11.25 -4.26
CA ALA A 163 -13.72 11.50 -3.30
C ALA A 163 -13.27 11.22 -1.85
N TRP A 164 -12.51 10.13 -1.64
CA TRP A 164 -11.88 9.81 -0.37
C TRP A 164 -10.84 10.87 0.05
N ARG A 165 -9.98 11.33 -0.87
CA ARG A 165 -9.04 12.44 -0.59
C ARG A 165 -9.75 13.69 -0.10
N LYS A 166 -10.82 14.11 -0.79
CA LYS A 166 -11.65 15.26 -0.37
C LYS A 166 -12.26 15.07 1.02
N PHE A 167 -12.76 13.87 1.32
CA PHE A 167 -13.27 13.53 2.65
C PHE A 167 -12.18 13.62 3.74
N MET A 168 -10.95 13.19 3.43
CA MET A 168 -9.77 13.30 4.30
C MET A 168 -9.18 14.72 4.38
N GLY A 169 -9.76 15.72 3.69
CA GLY A 169 -9.23 17.09 3.63
C GLY A 169 -7.95 17.24 2.80
N LEU A 170 -7.71 16.31 1.88
CA LEU A 170 -6.57 16.28 0.96
C LEU A 170 -6.96 16.79 -0.42
N GLU A 171 -5.99 17.37 -1.13
CA GLU A 171 -6.15 17.69 -2.55
C GLU A 171 -6.30 16.38 -3.36
N PRO A 172 -7.22 16.32 -4.34
CA PRO A 172 -7.26 15.24 -5.31
C PRO A 172 -5.96 15.14 -6.12
N LEU A 173 -5.77 14.00 -6.76
CA LEU A 173 -4.78 13.89 -7.83
C LEU A 173 -5.35 14.54 -9.11
N PRO A 174 -4.48 15.07 -10.00
CA PRO A 174 -4.92 15.49 -11.32
C PRO A 174 -5.64 14.36 -12.05
N SER A 175 -6.67 14.68 -12.82
CA SER A 175 -7.35 13.74 -13.69
C SER A 175 -6.44 13.23 -14.81
N PRO A 176 -6.76 12.07 -15.43
CA PRO A 176 -6.03 11.58 -16.60
C PRO A 176 -5.94 12.60 -17.73
N GLU A 177 -7.02 13.34 -18.00
CA GLU A 177 -7.06 14.40 -19.03
C GLU A 177 -6.11 15.58 -18.68
N GLU A 178 -6.08 15.99 -17.41
CA GLU A 178 -5.14 17.03 -16.94
C GLU A 178 -3.68 16.54 -17.00
N LEU A 179 -3.42 15.26 -16.71
CA LEU A 179 -2.10 14.65 -16.85
C LEU A 179 -1.65 14.57 -18.31
N GLU A 180 -2.53 14.13 -19.23
CA GLU A 180 -2.26 14.11 -20.67
C GLU A 180 -1.92 15.51 -21.17
N SER A 181 -2.72 16.52 -20.83
CA SER A 181 -2.44 17.91 -21.23
C SER A 181 -1.09 18.46 -20.72
N GLN A 182 -0.70 18.13 -19.49
CA GLN A 182 0.61 18.53 -18.91
C GLN A 182 1.79 17.80 -19.56
N LEU A 183 1.61 16.53 -19.94
CA LEU A 183 2.63 15.78 -20.67
C LEU A 183 2.80 16.35 -22.08
N ASP A 184 1.70 16.61 -22.79
CA ASP A 184 1.71 17.19 -24.13
C ASP A 184 2.38 18.58 -24.13
N GLU A 185 2.01 19.49 -23.21
CA GLU A 185 2.63 20.82 -23.03
C GLU A 185 4.15 20.73 -22.72
N THR A 186 4.55 19.70 -21.96
CA THR A 186 5.98 19.43 -21.69
C THR A 186 6.72 18.93 -22.93
N THR A 187 6.07 18.17 -23.82
CA THR A 187 6.67 17.70 -25.09
C THR A 187 6.61 18.71 -26.25
N GLU A 188 5.65 19.64 -26.26
CA GLU A 188 5.58 20.72 -27.27
C GLU A 188 6.59 21.87 -27.03
N SER A 189 7.50 21.71 -26.05
CA SER A 189 8.55 22.68 -25.72
C SER A 189 9.98 22.28 -26.18
N PRO A 190 10.30 22.19 -27.49
CA PRO A 190 11.67 22.05 -27.98
C PRO A 190 12.35 23.42 -28.20
N ASP A 191 13.56 23.54 -27.65
CA ASP A 191 14.64 24.46 -28.04
C ASP A 191 14.34 25.97 -28.20
N SER A 192 14.69 26.71 -27.14
CA SER A 192 15.37 27.99 -27.30
C SER A 192 16.57 28.09 -26.35
N GLU A 193 17.64 27.36 -26.67
CA GLU A 193 19.00 27.93 -26.73
C GLU A 193 20.01 26.94 -27.35
N SER A 194 20.20 27.03 -28.67
CA SER A 194 21.41 26.55 -29.33
C SER A 194 21.73 27.40 -30.56
N SER A 195 22.49 28.49 -30.36
CA SER A 195 23.55 28.94 -31.29
C SER A 195 24.27 30.15 -30.70
N GLY A 196 25.60 30.09 -30.62
CA GLY A 196 26.41 31.15 -30.04
C GLY A 196 27.91 30.90 -30.16
N ALA A 197 28.35 30.36 -31.31
CA ALA A 197 29.77 30.22 -31.61
C ALA A 197 30.24 31.42 -32.43
N GLU A 198 31.15 32.24 -31.89
CA GLU A 198 32.22 32.88 -32.67
C GLU A 198 33.40 33.31 -31.77
N GLU A 199 34.53 33.60 -32.41
CA GLU A 199 35.90 33.50 -31.88
C GLU A 199 36.37 34.64 -30.96
N SER A 200 37.40 34.38 -30.15
CA SER A 200 38.55 35.29 -30.06
C SER A 200 39.82 34.55 -29.64
N SER A 201 40.93 34.87 -30.30
CA SER A 201 42.28 34.35 -30.05
C SER A 201 43.01 35.09 -28.92
N GLY A 202 44.11 34.49 -28.41
CA GLY A 202 44.98 35.09 -27.40
C GLY A 202 46.15 34.20 -26.97
N ASP A 203 47.26 34.25 -27.71
CA ASP A 203 48.55 33.67 -27.30
C ASP A 203 49.12 34.34 -26.04
N THR A 204 49.73 33.56 -25.14
CA THR A 204 51.07 33.89 -24.59
C THR A 204 51.80 32.68 -24.01
N GLU A 205 53.12 32.67 -24.17
CA GLU A 205 54.06 31.60 -23.78
C GLU A 205 54.41 31.60 -22.28
N GLY A 206 54.98 30.49 -21.76
CA GLY A 206 56.03 30.61 -20.72
C GLY A 206 56.18 29.54 -19.63
N ALA A 207 57.21 28.71 -19.79
CA ALA A 207 58.14 28.24 -18.73
C ALA A 207 57.87 26.95 -17.87
N THR A 208 58.44 25.84 -18.36
CA THR A 208 59.39 24.91 -17.69
C THR A 208 59.06 24.14 -16.39
N GLY A 209 59.25 22.81 -16.41
CA GLY A 209 59.36 21.99 -15.19
C GLY A 209 59.36 20.44 -15.36
N ALA A 210 60.44 19.90 -15.96
CA ALA A 210 61.08 18.58 -15.78
C ALA A 210 60.36 17.35 -15.13
N ALA A 211 60.45 16.20 -15.83
CA ALA A 211 61.03 14.87 -15.43
C ALA A 211 60.56 14.19 -14.11
N ASP A 212 60.41 12.86 -13.95
CA ASP A 212 60.43 11.64 -14.80
C ASP A 212 59.53 10.59 -14.05
N GLU A 213 59.31 9.30 -14.37
CA GLU A 213 59.92 8.31 -15.29
C GLU A 213 58.81 7.33 -15.81
N ALA A 214 59.13 6.07 -16.17
CA ALA A 214 58.16 5.03 -16.52
C ALA A 214 58.44 3.68 -15.82
N THR A 215 57.41 2.90 -15.45
CA THR A 215 57.55 1.44 -15.22
C THR A 215 56.22 0.67 -15.34
N SER A 216 56.30 -0.65 -15.52
CA SER A 216 55.25 -1.50 -16.10
C SER A 216 54.38 -2.31 -15.12
N MET A 217 53.23 -2.76 -15.64
CA MET A 217 52.31 -3.84 -15.21
C MET A 217 52.99 -5.06 -14.56
N PRO A 218 52.35 -5.81 -13.61
CA PRO A 218 51.22 -6.71 -13.95
C PRO A 218 50.08 -6.84 -12.89
N GLY A 219 48.97 -7.48 -13.27
CA GLY A 219 47.83 -7.79 -12.39
C GLY A 219 47.71 -9.29 -12.02
N PRO A 220 46.63 -9.72 -11.34
CA PRO A 220 46.32 -11.15 -11.14
C PRO A 220 44.87 -11.58 -11.44
N THR A 221 44.71 -12.78 -12.03
CA THR A 221 43.53 -13.68 -11.89
C THR A 221 43.68 -14.52 -10.61
N PRO A 222 42.61 -15.10 -9.99
CA PRO A 222 41.85 -16.27 -10.51
C PRO A 222 40.31 -16.19 -10.21
N GLY A 223 39.42 -17.13 -10.59
CA GLY A 223 39.47 -18.31 -11.48
C GLY A 223 38.42 -19.40 -11.12
N ALA A 224 37.60 -19.82 -12.10
CA ALA A 224 36.82 -21.08 -12.25
C ALA A 224 35.87 -21.58 -11.09
N GLU A 225 34.77 -22.33 -11.28
CA GLU A 225 34.08 -23.02 -12.41
C GLU A 225 32.57 -22.61 -12.44
N GLY A 226 31.64 -23.06 -13.32
CA GLY A 226 31.64 -24.07 -14.39
C GLY A 226 30.32 -24.14 -15.22
N GLN A 227 29.99 -25.31 -15.75
CA GLN A 227 28.87 -25.66 -16.69
C GLN A 227 27.69 -26.40 -15.96
N PRO A 228 26.54 -26.77 -16.59
CA PRO A 228 26.10 -26.57 -17.98
C PRO A 228 24.63 -26.12 -18.21
N ALA A 229 24.23 -26.07 -19.48
CA ALA A 229 22.93 -25.60 -19.99
C ALA A 229 22.05 -26.71 -20.61
N GLY A 230 20.76 -26.40 -20.79
CA GLY A 230 19.97 -26.84 -21.96
C GLY A 230 18.90 -27.92 -21.74
N ALA A 231 17.64 -27.58 -22.04
CA ALA A 231 16.62 -28.45 -22.66
C ALA A 231 15.44 -27.60 -23.17
N GLU A 232 14.92 -27.92 -24.36
CA GLU A 232 13.66 -27.40 -24.91
C GLU A 232 12.49 -28.32 -24.52
N GLY A 233 11.25 -27.82 -24.62
CA GLY A 233 10.11 -28.67 -24.99
C GLY A 233 8.98 -28.85 -23.96
N ASP A 234 7.83 -28.29 -24.34
CA ASP A 234 6.55 -28.99 -24.48
C ASP A 234 5.45 -28.89 -23.39
N ASP A 235 4.24 -28.70 -23.94
CA ASP A 235 2.87 -28.85 -23.43
C ASP A 235 2.49 -28.51 -21.97
N GLY A 236 1.74 -27.40 -21.87
CA GLY A 236 0.31 -27.49 -21.56
C GLY A 236 -0.09 -28.01 -20.18
N GLN A 237 -0.21 -27.11 -19.20
CA GLN A 237 -0.98 -27.40 -17.99
C GLN A 237 -1.89 -26.22 -17.62
N GLU A 238 -3.18 -26.51 -17.54
CA GLU A 238 -4.22 -25.58 -17.11
C GLU A 238 -3.96 -25.17 -15.66
N SER A 239 -3.88 -23.86 -15.41
CA SER A 239 -3.70 -23.34 -14.06
C SER A 239 -5.04 -23.36 -13.32
N GLU A 240 -5.31 -24.45 -12.61
CA GLU A 240 -6.20 -24.41 -11.43
C GLU A 240 -5.51 -23.59 -10.31
N GLY A 241 -5.45 -22.28 -10.51
CA GLY A 241 -4.94 -21.33 -9.53
C GLY A 241 -5.91 -21.24 -8.34
N GLY A 242 -5.61 -21.98 -7.27
CA GLY A 242 -6.41 -21.96 -6.04
C GLY A 242 -6.57 -20.55 -5.45
N LEU A 243 -7.79 -20.22 -5.01
CA LEU A 243 -8.19 -18.87 -4.56
C LEU A 243 -7.75 -18.57 -3.11
N ASN A 244 -6.48 -18.82 -2.82
CA ASN A 244 -5.90 -18.66 -1.48
C ASN A 244 -5.53 -17.21 -1.21
N SER A 245 -5.74 -16.72 0.02
CA SER A 245 -5.20 -15.43 0.43
C SER A 245 -3.65 -15.48 0.38
N PRO A 246 -2.96 -14.40 -0.05
CA PRO A 246 -1.51 -14.37 -0.04
C PRO A 246 -0.88 -14.45 1.36
N GLY A 247 -1.67 -14.43 2.44
CA GLY A 247 -1.20 -14.58 3.82
C GLY A 247 -0.78 -13.24 4.43
N CYS A 248 -1.54 -12.79 5.44
CA CYS A 248 -1.40 -11.46 6.00
C CYS A 248 -0.21 -11.38 6.95
N SER A 249 0.53 -10.27 6.87
CA SER A 249 1.84 -10.09 7.52
C SER A 249 1.79 -8.92 8.50
N ALA A 250 1.88 -9.23 9.80
CA ALA A 250 1.94 -8.24 10.86
C ALA A 250 3.40 -7.89 11.22
N PRO A 251 3.70 -6.68 11.72
CA PRO A 251 5.04 -6.34 12.22
C PRO A 251 5.48 -7.29 13.33
N ALA A 252 6.73 -7.75 13.26
CA ALA A 252 7.30 -8.65 14.25
C ALA A 252 7.40 -7.93 15.61
N SER A 253 6.62 -8.37 16.59
CA SER A 253 6.62 -7.85 17.96
C SER A 253 7.90 -8.25 18.71
N GLY A 254 8.99 -7.54 18.43
CA GLY A 254 10.27 -7.71 19.11
C GLY A 254 10.18 -7.30 20.57
N SER A 255 10.26 -8.28 21.48
CA SER A 255 10.43 -8.03 22.92
C SER A 255 11.85 -7.50 23.22
N GLY A 256 12.11 -6.24 22.88
CA GLY A 256 13.38 -5.56 23.07
C GLY A 256 13.19 -4.06 23.30
N ASN A 257 13.90 -3.50 24.28
CA ASN A 257 13.76 -2.10 24.69
C ASN A 257 13.94 -1.12 23.52
N VAL A 258 12.84 -0.50 23.07
CA VAL A 258 12.91 0.65 22.16
C VAL A 258 13.23 1.90 22.97
N SER A 259 14.44 2.44 22.79
CA SER A 259 14.81 3.76 23.27
C SER A 259 13.99 4.82 22.52
N ILE A 260 12.90 5.29 23.13
CA ILE A 260 12.11 6.40 22.62
C ILE A 260 12.99 7.65 22.57
N GLY A 261 13.29 8.13 21.36
CA GLY A 261 14.03 9.37 21.15
C GLY A 261 13.29 10.55 21.75
N LEU A 262 13.97 11.35 22.59
CA LEU A 262 13.39 12.52 23.24
C LEU A 262 12.86 13.53 22.20
N GLY A 263 11.54 13.70 22.14
CA GLY A 263 10.89 14.58 21.15
C GLY A 263 9.53 15.16 21.53
N MET A 264 9.04 15.00 22.77
CA MET A 264 7.81 15.64 23.23
C MET A 264 7.98 16.30 24.60
N LEU A 265 8.09 17.63 24.58
CA LEU A 265 8.06 18.47 25.77
C LEU A 265 6.59 18.70 26.20
N LEU A 266 6.02 17.77 26.95
CA LEU A 266 4.70 17.95 27.57
C LEU A 266 4.78 18.95 28.74
N LEU A 267 4.48 20.22 28.46
CA LEU A 267 4.24 21.23 29.50
C LEU A 267 2.89 21.00 30.18
N LEU A 268 2.89 20.10 31.17
CA LEU A 268 1.78 19.90 32.10
C LEU A 268 1.68 21.07 33.08
N SER A 269 0.80 22.04 32.80
CA SER A 269 0.25 22.94 33.80
C SER A 269 -1.08 22.39 34.34
N THR A 270 -1.09 22.09 35.63
CA THR A 270 -2.28 21.70 36.40
C THR A 270 -2.66 22.85 37.35
N PRO A 271 -3.71 22.72 38.18
CA PRO A 271 -5.11 22.47 37.82
C PRO A 271 -6.03 23.57 38.42
N LEU A 272 -7.28 23.73 37.96
CA LEU A 272 -8.32 24.37 38.78
C LEU A 272 -9.75 24.08 38.27
N GLY A 273 -10.73 23.98 39.18
CA GLY A 273 -12.15 24.24 38.83
C GLY A 273 -13.15 23.08 38.89
N LEU A 274 -13.22 22.32 39.99
CA LEU A 274 -14.44 21.56 40.31
C LEU A 274 -15.55 22.53 40.76
N VAL A 275 -16.52 22.83 39.88
CA VAL A 275 -17.83 23.38 40.27
C VAL A 275 -18.93 22.65 39.51
N ALA A 276 -19.75 21.91 40.25
CA ALA A 276 -20.96 21.27 39.73
C ALA A 276 -22.18 22.21 39.81
N LEU A 277 -23.27 21.82 39.13
CA LEU A 277 -24.69 22.28 39.18
C LEU A 277 -25.21 22.83 37.83
N PRO A 278 -26.52 22.74 37.54
CA PRO A 278 -27.39 21.58 37.71
C PRO A 278 -28.18 21.23 36.42
N ARG A 279 -28.87 20.08 36.43
CA ARG A 279 -29.65 19.55 35.30
C ARG A 279 -30.77 20.49 34.83
N LEU A 280 -30.70 21.03 33.59
CA LEU A 280 -31.89 21.55 32.90
C LEU A 280 -32.62 20.43 32.14
N ARG A 281 -33.74 19.97 32.71
CA ARG A 281 -34.75 19.21 31.97
C ARG A 281 -35.45 20.13 30.96
N ARG A 282 -35.20 19.95 29.66
CA ARG A 282 -36.14 20.44 28.63
C ARG A 282 -37.29 19.44 28.51
N ARG A 283 -38.47 19.84 28.99
CA ARG A 283 -39.74 19.16 28.67
C ARG A 283 -40.30 19.75 27.37
N TRP A 284 -40.57 18.90 26.38
CA TRP A 284 -41.43 19.24 25.25
C TRP A 284 -42.90 19.12 25.69
N PRO A 285 -43.79 20.06 25.34
CA PRO A 285 -45.21 19.92 25.62
C PRO A 285 -45.94 19.13 24.52
N PHE A 286 -46.75 18.16 24.92
CA PHE A 286 -47.94 17.72 24.20
C PHE A 286 -49.10 17.74 25.20
N ARG A 287 -50.09 18.60 24.93
CA ARG A 287 -51.38 18.79 25.63
C ARG A 287 -51.33 18.99 27.15
#